data_AF-A0A2P6W5A6-F1
#
_entry.id   AF-A0A2P6W5A6-F1
#
_cell.length_a   1.000
_cell.length_b   1.000
_cell.length_c   1.000
_cell.angle_alpha   90.00
_cell.angle_beta   90.00
_cell.angle_gamma   90.00
#
_symmetry.space_group_name_H-M   'P 1'
#
loop_
_entity.id
_entity.type
_entity.pdbx_description
1 polymer ?
#
loop_
_entity_poly.entity_id
_entity_poly.type
_entity_poly.pdbx_seq_one_letter_code
_entity_poly.pdbx_strand_id
1 'polypeptide(L)' 'SQADPSAILDFFQNPPVMDPEYEEGELDSEKVKEILVTDHDFSQERVESGLEDLEKALESRQSGLDSFV' A
#
# COMPACT_ATOMS: atom_id res chain seq x y z
N SER A 1 -31.91 0.22 17.46
CA SER A 1 -31.21 0.81 18.62
C SER A 1 -30.45 2.02 18.12
N GLN A 2 -30.67 3.20 18.70
CA GLN A 2 -29.79 4.33 18.40
C GLN A 2 -28.47 4.11 19.14
N ALA A 3 -27.34 4.42 18.49
CA ALA A 3 -26.03 4.37 19.12
C ALA A 3 -25.94 5.47 20.19
N ASP A 4 -25.32 5.15 21.32
CA ASP A 4 -25.10 6.11 22.40
C ASP A 4 -24.16 7.24 21.93
N PRO A 5 -24.61 8.51 21.90
CA PRO A 5 -23.77 9.64 21.48
C PRO A 5 -22.45 9.73 22.26
N SER A 6 -22.43 9.33 23.53
CA SER A 6 -21.20 9.35 24.34
C SER A 6 -20.19 8.31 23.86
N ALA A 7 -20.64 7.12 23.48
CA ALA A 7 -19.77 6.08 22.92
C ALA A 7 -19.21 6.48 21.54
N ILE A 8 -19.99 7.20 20.73
CA ILE A 8 -19.51 7.76 19.46
C ILE A 8 -18.41 8.79 19.71
N LEU A 9 -18.65 9.73 20.64
CA LEU A 9 -17.66 10.75 20.98
C LEU A 9 -16.35 10.13 21.51
N ASP A 10 -16.45 9.15 22.39
CA ASP A 10 -15.29 8.45 22.95
C ASP A 10 -14.49 7.70 21.88
N PHE A 11 -15.16 7.02 20.94
CA PHE A 11 -14.46 6.36 19.83
C PHE A 11 -13.67 7.33 18.96
N PHE A 12 -14.18 8.54 18.72
CA PHE A 12 -13.44 9.56 17.97
C PHE A 12 -12.32 10.22 18.78
N GLN A 13 -12.47 10.34 20.09
CA GLN A 13 -11.45 10.91 20.97
C GLN A 13 -10.32 9.91 21.28
N ASN A 14 -10.68 8.65 21.45
CA ASN A 14 -9.82 7.55 21.85
C ASN A 14 -10.00 6.35 20.89
N PRO A 15 -9.77 6.54 19.58
CA PRO A 15 -9.88 5.43 18.65
C PRO A 15 -8.88 4.33 19.03
N PRO A 16 -9.23 3.05 18.87
CA PRO A 16 -8.26 1.98 19.03
C PRO A 16 -7.19 2.12 17.94
N VAL A 17 -5.99 2.53 18.35
CA VAL A 17 -4.83 2.69 17.47
C VAL A 17 -3.75 1.70 17.85
N MET A 18 -2.91 1.35 16.88
CA MET A 18 -1.66 0.65 17.07
C MET A 18 -0.52 1.48 16.49
N ASP A 19 0.68 1.32 17.02
CA ASP A 19 1.89 1.91 16.47
C ASP A 19 2.63 0.83 15.67
N PRO A 20 2.50 0.80 14.32
CA PRO A 20 3.13 -0.23 13.52
C PRO A 20 4.59 0.11 13.21
N GLU A 21 5.45 -0.90 13.28
CA GLU A 21 6.76 -0.84 12.62
C GLU A 21 6.55 -1.03 11.11
N TYR A 22 7.11 -0.14 10.31
CA TYR A 22 7.02 -0.19 8.85
C TYR A 22 8.41 -0.39 8.23
N GLU A 23 8.52 -1.43 7.42
CA GLU A 23 9.69 -1.72 6.60
C GLU A 23 9.26 -1.87 5.13
N GLU A 24 10.12 -1.39 4.24
CA GLU A 24 9.89 -1.50 2.81
C GLU A 24 10.32 -2.88 2.34
N GLY A 25 9.37 -3.67 1.84
CA GLY A 25 9.65 -4.99 1.26
C GLY A 25 10.18 -4.93 -0.16
N GLU A 26 10.73 -6.05 -0.63
CA GLU A 26 11.08 -6.25 -2.03
C GLU A 26 9.85 -6.63 -2.87
N LEU A 27 9.83 -6.21 -4.13
CA LEU A 27 8.76 -6.56 -5.08
C LEU A 27 8.95 -8.00 -5.57
N ASP A 28 7.96 -8.86 -5.31
CA ASP A 28 7.89 -10.20 -5.91
C ASP A 28 7.02 -10.17 -7.18
N SER A 29 7.65 -9.85 -8.30
CA SER A 29 7.00 -9.73 -9.61
C SER A 29 6.36 -11.04 -10.09
N GLU A 30 6.91 -12.20 -9.73
CA GLU A 30 6.32 -13.49 -10.09
C GLU A 30 5.03 -13.73 -9.30
N LYS A 31 5.05 -13.45 -8.00
CA LYS A 31 3.84 -13.60 -7.17
C LYS A 31 2.73 -12.65 -7.59
N VAL A 32 3.09 -11.43 -7.98
CA VAL A 32 2.11 -10.47 -8.52
C VAL A 32 1.49 -10.98 -9.83
N LYS A 33 2.29 -11.54 -10.75
CA LYS A 33 1.79 -12.13 -12.00
C LYS A 33 0.90 -13.35 -11.75
N GLU A 34 1.29 -14.23 -10.83
CA GLU A 34 0.46 -15.38 -10.42
C GLU A 34 -0.92 -14.91 -9.97
N ILE A 35 -0.99 -14.01 -8.98
CA ILE A 35 -2.25 -13.53 -8.42
C ILE A 35 -3.08 -12.80 -9.48
N LEU A 36 -2.50 -11.84 -10.20
CA LEU A 36 -3.28 -11.00 -11.10
C LEU A 36 -3.66 -11.72 -12.40
N VAL A 37 -2.72 -12.40 -13.04
CA VAL A 37 -2.93 -13.02 -14.36
C VAL A 37 -3.51 -14.41 -14.22
N THR A 38 -2.94 -15.26 -13.36
CA THR A 38 -3.34 -16.67 -13.27
C THR A 38 -4.62 -16.82 -12.44
N ASP A 39 -4.70 -16.17 -11.27
CA ASP A 39 -5.85 -16.36 -10.37
C ASP A 39 -7.04 -15.43 -10.69
N HIS A 40 -6.79 -14.31 -11.35
CA HIS A 40 -7.79 -13.25 -11.57
C HIS A 40 -7.98 -12.81 -13.03
N ASP A 41 -7.34 -13.49 -14.00
CA ASP A 41 -7.51 -13.27 -15.45
C ASP A 41 -7.24 -11.82 -15.93
N PHE A 42 -6.31 -11.10 -15.28
CA PHE A 42 -5.86 -9.79 -15.76
C PHE A 42 -5.03 -9.96 -17.04
N SER A 43 -5.00 -8.91 -17.87
CA SER A 43 -4.17 -8.87 -19.07
C SER A 43 -2.69 -8.94 -18.71
N GLN A 44 -2.02 -10.02 -19.13
CA GLN A 44 -0.58 -10.23 -18.91
C GLN A 44 0.25 -9.04 -19.38
N GLU A 45 0.03 -8.57 -20.61
CA GLU A 45 0.75 -7.42 -21.18
C GLU A 45 0.66 -6.17 -20.29
N ARG A 46 -0.54 -5.88 -19.76
CA ARG A 46 -0.74 -4.71 -18.89
C ARG A 46 -0.06 -4.89 -17.53
N VAL A 47 -0.09 -6.11 -16.97
CA VAL A 47 0.55 -6.41 -15.69
C VAL A 47 2.07 -6.31 -15.81
N GLU A 48 2.64 -6.86 -16.88
CA GLU A 48 4.09 -6.79 -17.15
C GLU A 48 4.55 -5.33 -17.32
N SER A 49 3.85 -4.55 -18.15
CA SER A 49 4.17 -3.13 -18.32
C SER A 49 4.06 -2.34 -17.01
N GLY A 50 3.07 -2.63 -16.17
CA GLY A 50 2.91 -1.96 -14.86
C GLY A 50 4.01 -2.35 -13.86
N LEU A 51 4.48 -3.59 -13.90
CA LEU A 51 5.59 -4.06 -13.06
C LEU A 51 6.91 -3.38 -13.45
N GLU A 52 7.19 -3.21 -14.74
CA GLU A 52 8.38 -2.50 -15.20
C GLU A 52 8.41 -1.03 -14.74
N ASP A 53 7.26 -0.36 -14.77
CA ASP A 53 7.15 1.03 -14.31
C ASP A 53 7.27 1.14 -12.79
N LEU A 54 6.71 0.17 -12.05
CA LEU A 54 6.85 0.09 -10.59
C LEU A 54 8.30 -0.14 -10.17
N GLU A 55 9.02 -1.04 -10.84
CA GLU A 55 10.43 -1.32 -10.56
C GLU A 55 11.28 -0.07 -10.74
N LYS A 56 11.11 0.65 -11.87
CA LYS A 56 11.79 1.94 -12.10
C LYS A 56 11.46 2.97 -11.00
N ALA A 57 10.20 3.04 -10.58
CA ALA A 57 9.80 3.96 -9.51
C ALA A 57 10.48 3.62 -8.17
N LEU A 58 10.56 2.33 -7.84
CA LEU A 58 11.24 1.82 -6.64
C LEU A 58 12.76 2.00 -6.69
N GLU A 59 13.38 2.07 -7.87
CA GLU A 59 14.80 2.44 -7.98
C GLU A 59 15.02 3.96 -7.90
N SER A 60 14.05 4.75 -8.37
CA SER A 60 14.15 6.21 -8.52
C SER A 60 13.97 7.04 -7.24
N ARG A 61 14.17 6.45 -6.05
CA ARG A 61 13.83 6.99 -4.72
C ARG A 61 14.66 8.20 -4.27
N GLN A 62 15.25 8.95 -5.19
CA GLN A 62 15.99 10.16 -4.90
C GLN A 62 15.07 11.20 -4.26
N SER A 63 15.17 11.39 -2.94
CA SER A 63 14.60 12.56 -2.27
C SER A 63 15.42 13.81 -2.63
N GLY A 64 14.76 14.93 -2.92
CA GLY A 64 15.45 16.21 -3.11
C GLY A 64 16.10 16.67 -1.80
N LEU A 65 17.25 17.35 -1.86
CA LEU A 65 17.99 17.81 -0.67
C LEU A 65 17.16 18.73 0.26
N ASP A 66 16.12 19.36 -0.27
CA ASP A 66 15.15 20.20 0.45
C ASP A 66 14.22 19.41 1.39
N SER A 67 14.12 18.08 1.24
CA SER A 67 13.17 17.28 2.02
C SER A 67 13.58 17.02 3.47
N PHE A 68 14.77 17.47 3.90
CA PHE A 68 15.33 17.21 5.23
C PHE A 68 15.80 18.48 5.97
N VAL A 69 15.60 19.67 5.41
CA VAL A 69 16.02 20.96 5.99
C VAL A 69 14.82 21.87 6.22
#